data_AF-A0AA92NN49-F1
#
_entry.id   AF-A0AA92NN49-F1
#
_cell.length_a   1.000
_cell.length_b   1.000
_cell.length_c   1.000
_cell.angle_alpha   90.00
_cell.angle_beta   90.00
_cell.angle_gamma   90.00
#
_symmetry.space_group_name_H-M   'P 1'
#
loop_
_entity.id
_entity.type
_entity.pdbx_description
1 polymer ?
#
loop_
_entity_poly.entity_id
_entity_poly.type
_entity_poly.pdbx_seq_one_letter_code
_entity_poly.pdbx_strand_id
1 'polypeptide(L)'
;MRIFPGFFLSLCVVLSPITTVVHAVTFQYGPHNTITIETLQKEIDFKLLVPTKIPKDWILEIKEGPRTDGKQDYCNLNFLDKNDQYLMMSLNQKKAIFKELDSYQNRRDNTEIVQINNFEGHFEAWVGGRNGANDTPGGYLRWIQKGTYVEMESSRLSKEEMIKIAKSLK
;
A
#
# COMPACT_ATOMS: atom_id res chain seq x y z
N MET A 1 49.76 51.23 -11.55
CA MET A 1 49.63 49.91 -10.88
C MET A 1 48.15 49.74 -10.54
N ARG A 2 47.43 48.87 -11.26
CA ARG A 2 45.96 48.72 -11.16
C ARG A 2 45.61 47.65 -10.13
N ILE A 3 44.70 47.96 -9.22
CA ILE A 3 44.19 47.09 -8.15
C ILE A 3 42.97 46.34 -8.70
N PHE A 4 42.97 45.02 -8.66
CA PHE A 4 41.78 44.19 -8.91
C PHE A 4 41.06 43.91 -7.59
N PRO A 5 39.76 44.20 -7.45
CA PRO A 5 38.98 43.65 -6.36
C PRO A 5 38.37 42.31 -6.82
N GLY A 6 38.79 41.22 -6.19
CA GLY A 6 38.16 39.91 -6.37
C GLY A 6 36.79 39.89 -5.69
N PHE A 7 35.73 39.78 -6.48
CA PHE A 7 34.38 39.49 -6.01
C PHE A 7 34.31 38.02 -5.58
N PHE A 8 34.12 37.76 -4.28
CA PHE A 8 33.67 36.46 -3.77
C PHE A 8 32.15 36.37 -3.95
N LEU A 9 31.67 35.61 -4.94
CA LEU A 9 30.26 35.19 -4.98
C LEU A 9 30.09 33.98 -4.06
N SER A 10 29.48 34.19 -2.89
CA SER A 10 29.03 33.11 -2.02
C SER A 10 27.68 32.59 -2.53
N LEU A 11 27.68 31.38 -3.09
CA LEU A 11 26.49 30.69 -3.58
C LEU A 11 25.81 29.97 -2.40
N CYS A 12 24.85 30.63 -1.76
CA CYS A 12 23.97 29.97 -0.80
C CYS A 12 22.96 29.11 -1.54
N VAL A 13 23.22 27.80 -1.64
CA VAL A 13 22.22 26.82 -2.08
C VAL A 13 21.21 26.64 -0.96
N VAL A 14 20.08 27.34 -1.06
CA VAL A 14 18.96 27.17 -0.13
C VAL A 14 18.27 25.86 -0.48
N LEU A 15 18.59 24.80 0.25
CA LEU A 15 17.86 23.53 0.21
C LEU A 15 16.47 23.76 0.83
N SER A 16 15.51 24.18 0.01
CA SER A 16 14.11 24.16 0.43
C SER A 16 13.70 22.71 0.67
N PRO A 17 13.09 22.37 1.83
CA PRO A 17 12.51 21.05 2.01
C PRO A 17 11.40 20.90 0.97
N ILE A 18 11.55 19.93 0.07
CA ILE A 18 10.48 19.54 -0.86
C ILE A 18 9.40 18.93 0.04
N THR A 19 8.45 19.75 0.47
CA THR A 19 7.20 19.26 1.04
C THR A 19 6.47 18.56 -0.08
N THR A 20 6.64 17.25 -0.19
CA THR A 20 5.74 16.43 -0.99
C THR A 20 4.38 16.52 -0.32
N VAL A 21 3.58 17.49 -0.75
CA VAL A 21 2.15 17.54 -0.50
C VAL A 21 1.61 16.26 -1.13
N VAL A 22 1.34 15.27 -0.30
CA VAL A 22 0.52 14.13 -0.69
C VAL A 22 -0.79 14.75 -1.11
N HIS A 23 -1.10 14.72 -2.41
CA HIS A 23 -2.46 15.02 -2.88
C HIS A 23 -3.38 14.12 -2.07
N ALA A 24 -4.20 14.71 -1.20
CA ALA A 24 -5.15 13.98 -0.40
C ALA A 24 -6.12 13.30 -1.39
N VAL A 25 -5.96 11.98 -1.56
CA VAL A 25 -6.97 11.18 -2.23
C VAL A 25 -8.21 11.28 -1.35
N THR A 26 -9.28 11.88 -1.87
CA THR A 26 -10.55 11.98 -1.16
C THR A 26 -11.27 10.65 -1.30
N PHE A 27 -11.31 9.85 -0.23
CA PHE A 27 -12.10 8.63 -0.19
C PHE A 27 -13.52 8.93 0.29
N GLN A 28 -14.48 8.19 -0.26
CA GLN A 28 -15.77 8.04 0.40
C GLN A 28 -15.58 7.07 1.57
N TYR A 29 -15.86 7.52 2.78
CA TYR A 29 -15.78 6.70 3.98
C TYR A 29 -17.11 5.99 4.24
N GLY A 30 -17.05 4.71 4.62
CA GLY A 30 -18.25 3.93 4.92
C GLY A 30 -19.02 4.44 6.14
N PRO A 31 -20.31 4.14 6.27
CA PRO A 31 -21.17 4.64 7.35
C PRO A 31 -20.85 4.01 8.72
N HIS A 32 -20.02 2.97 8.77
CA HIS A 32 -19.81 2.12 9.94
C HIS A 32 -18.53 2.46 10.72
N ASN A 33 -18.57 3.54 11.53
CA ASN A 33 -17.53 3.88 12.51
C ASN A 33 -16.09 3.72 12.00
N THR A 34 -15.84 4.14 10.76
CA THR A 34 -14.51 4.07 10.16
C THR A 34 -13.65 5.21 10.67
N ILE A 35 -12.41 4.90 11.05
CA ILE A 35 -11.41 5.95 11.27
C ILE A 35 -10.94 6.52 9.92
N THR A 36 -10.36 7.72 9.93
CA THR A 36 -9.78 8.32 8.73
C THR A 36 -8.35 7.85 8.51
N ILE A 37 -7.83 8.04 7.30
CA ILE A 37 -6.41 7.78 6.98
C ILE A 37 -5.49 8.64 7.86
N GLU A 38 -5.88 9.90 8.12
CA GLU A 38 -5.11 10.82 8.96
C GLU A 38 -5.06 10.37 10.41
N THR A 39 -6.16 9.84 10.95
CA THR A 39 -6.20 9.24 12.29
C THR A 39 -5.32 8.00 12.32
N LEU A 40 -5.51 7.06 11.39
CA LEU A 40 -4.72 5.84 11.33
C LEU A 40 -3.21 6.12 11.26
N GLN A 41 -2.80 7.10 10.46
CA GLN A 41 -1.39 7.47 10.31
C GLN A 41 -0.74 7.98 11.61
N LYS A 42 -1.53 8.52 12.56
CA LYS A 42 -1.05 8.91 13.89
C LYS A 42 -0.97 7.72 14.85
N GLU A 43 -1.72 6.65 14.57
CA GLU A 43 -1.86 5.49 15.45
C GLU A 43 -0.93 4.33 15.12
N ILE A 44 -0.24 4.36 13.98
CA ILE A 44 0.79 3.36 13.62
C ILE A 44 2.21 3.93 13.80
N ASP A 45 3.21 3.04 13.76
CA ASP A 45 4.64 3.38 13.82
C ASP A 45 5.42 2.99 12.54
N PHE A 46 4.70 2.55 11.50
CA PHE A 46 5.25 2.20 10.19
C PHE A 46 4.66 3.10 9.08
N LYS A 47 5.22 3.03 7.87
CA LYS A 47 4.75 3.85 6.75
C LYS A 47 3.40 3.32 6.26
N LEU A 48 2.32 4.07 6.46
CA LEU A 48 1.04 3.80 5.78
C LEU A 48 1.21 4.03 4.27
N LEU A 49 0.82 3.04 3.47
CA LEU A 49 0.76 3.11 2.01
C LEU A 49 -0.71 3.15 1.59
N VAL A 50 -1.05 4.12 0.75
CA VAL A 50 -2.44 4.37 0.34
C VAL A 50 -2.53 4.45 -1.19
N PRO A 51 -3.48 3.76 -1.84
CA PRO A 51 -3.51 3.68 -3.29
C PRO A 51 -4.00 5.01 -3.86
N THR A 52 -3.38 5.45 -4.96
CA THR A 52 -3.74 6.71 -5.63
C THR A 52 -4.53 6.51 -6.93
N LYS A 53 -4.68 5.27 -7.38
CA LYS A 53 -5.44 4.91 -8.58
C LYS A 53 -6.38 3.73 -8.28
N ILE A 54 -7.57 4.04 -7.79
CA ILE A 54 -8.70 3.11 -7.61
C ILE A 54 -9.98 3.76 -8.16
N PRO A 55 -11.05 2.98 -8.42
CA PRO A 55 -12.36 3.55 -8.73
C PRO A 55 -12.82 4.52 -7.63
N LYS A 56 -13.31 5.69 -8.04
CA LYS A 56 -13.66 6.79 -7.11
C LYS A 56 -14.91 6.52 -6.29
N ASP A 57 -15.73 5.60 -6.77
CA ASP A 57 -16.99 5.20 -6.17
C ASP A 57 -16.80 4.05 -5.16
N TRP A 58 -15.58 3.55 -4.97
CA TRP A 58 -15.30 2.60 -3.89
C TRP A 58 -15.35 3.30 -2.53
N ILE A 59 -15.89 2.57 -1.56
CA ILE A 59 -16.05 3.01 -0.18
C ILE A 59 -14.88 2.45 0.63
N LEU A 60 -14.19 3.32 1.37
CA LEU A 60 -13.12 2.95 2.27
C LEU A 60 -13.69 2.70 3.68
N GLU A 61 -13.43 1.50 4.20
CA GLU A 61 -13.66 1.13 5.59
C GLU A 61 -12.31 0.82 6.27
N ILE A 62 -12.07 1.45 7.42
CA ILE A 62 -10.92 1.23 8.28
C ILE A 62 -11.45 0.99 9.69
N LYS A 63 -11.22 -0.22 10.21
CA LYS A 63 -11.55 -0.58 11.59
C LYS A 63 -10.32 -0.41 12.47
N GLU A 64 -10.53 -0.06 13.74
CA GLU A 64 -9.45 -0.04 14.72
C GLU A 64 -8.91 -1.46 14.94
N GLY A 65 -7.58 -1.61 14.86
CA GLY A 65 -6.89 -2.86 15.12
C GLY A 65 -6.41 -3.01 16.58
N PRO A 66 -5.92 -4.22 16.94
CA PRO A 66 -5.18 -4.45 18.17
C PRO A 66 -4.01 -3.48 18.33
N ARG A 67 -3.70 -3.13 19.58
CA ARG A 67 -2.64 -2.18 19.92
C ARG A 67 -1.58 -2.80 20.82
N THR A 68 -0.31 -2.55 20.52
CA THR A 68 0.83 -2.75 21.41
C THR A 68 1.48 -1.40 21.68
N ASP A 69 1.80 -1.11 22.94
CA ASP A 69 2.42 0.15 23.38
C ASP A 69 1.70 1.42 22.87
N GLY A 70 0.37 1.36 22.79
CA GLY A 70 -0.48 2.47 22.36
C GLY A 70 -0.54 2.70 20.85
N LYS A 71 0.11 1.86 20.04
CA LYS A 71 0.10 1.90 18.57
C LYS A 71 -0.58 0.68 17.98
N GLN A 72 -1.23 0.82 16.83
CA GLN A 72 -1.79 -0.32 16.10
C GLN A 72 -0.66 -1.14 15.47
N ASP A 73 -0.66 -2.45 15.71
CA ASP A 73 0.40 -3.36 15.22
C ASP A 73 0.30 -3.63 13.72
N TYR A 74 -0.93 -3.59 13.22
CA TYR A 74 -1.28 -3.71 11.82
C TYR A 74 -2.52 -2.88 11.54
N CYS A 75 -2.74 -2.58 10.27
CA CYS A 75 -3.97 -1.94 9.81
C CYS A 75 -4.48 -2.62 8.55
N ASN A 76 -5.78 -2.50 8.30
CA ASN A 76 -6.39 -2.98 7.08
C ASN A 76 -7.25 -1.87 6.47
N LEU A 77 -7.01 -1.57 5.21
CA LEU A 77 -7.85 -0.70 4.41
C LEU A 77 -8.77 -1.59 3.55
N ASN A 78 -10.04 -1.68 3.93
CA ASN A 78 -11.05 -2.40 3.18
C ASN A 78 -11.68 -1.46 2.15
N PHE A 79 -11.58 -1.83 0.88
CA PHE A 79 -12.24 -1.12 -0.20
C PHE A 79 -13.46 -1.90 -0.64
N LEU A 80 -14.63 -1.31 -0.45
CA LEU A 80 -15.93 -1.87 -0.75
C LEU A 80 -16.44 -1.26 -2.06
N ASP A 81 -17.36 -1.94 -2.72
CA ASP A 81 -18.04 -1.38 -3.87
C ASP A 81 -18.91 -0.17 -3.47
N LYS A 82 -19.42 0.55 -4.46
CA LYS A 82 -20.19 1.79 -4.26
C LYS A 82 -21.46 1.64 -3.42
N ASN A 83 -21.93 0.41 -3.23
CA ASN A 83 -23.15 0.09 -2.51
C ASN A 83 -22.87 -0.49 -1.12
N ASP A 84 -21.60 -0.61 -0.69
CA ASP A 84 -21.23 -1.27 0.57
C ASP A 84 -21.74 -2.73 0.65
N GLN A 85 -21.81 -3.41 -0.50
CA GLN A 85 -22.32 -4.79 -0.61
C GLN A 85 -21.20 -5.80 -0.74
N TYR A 86 -20.09 -5.39 -1.36
CA TYR A 86 -19.01 -6.29 -1.71
C TYR A 86 -17.65 -5.72 -1.37
N LEU A 87 -16.84 -6.52 -0.68
CA LEU A 87 -15.40 -6.25 -0.54
C LEU A 87 -14.73 -6.43 -1.91
N MET A 88 -14.17 -5.34 -2.43
CA MET A 88 -13.39 -5.33 -3.66
C MET A 88 -11.96 -5.76 -3.38
N MET A 89 -11.38 -5.28 -2.27
CA MET A 89 -9.99 -5.54 -1.90
C MET A 89 -9.77 -5.21 -0.42
N SER A 90 -8.99 -6.04 0.27
CA SER A 90 -8.36 -5.70 1.55
C SER A 90 -6.89 -5.34 1.32
N LEU A 91 -6.40 -4.32 2.02
CA LEU A 91 -4.99 -3.94 2.01
C LEU A 91 -4.45 -3.96 3.43
N ASN A 92 -3.96 -5.13 3.84
CA ASN A 92 -3.35 -5.38 5.13
C ASN A 92 -1.93 -4.85 5.15
N GLN A 93 -1.58 -4.10 6.18
CA GLN A 93 -0.27 -3.48 6.32
C GLN A 93 0.24 -3.60 7.75
N LYS A 94 1.54 -3.85 7.88
CA LYS A 94 2.24 -3.85 9.17
C LYS A 94 3.70 -3.49 8.96
N LYS A 95 4.40 -3.24 10.06
CA LYS A 95 5.85 -3.07 10.05
C LYS A 95 6.50 -4.33 9.48
N ALA A 96 7.37 -4.17 8.49
CA ALA A 96 7.99 -5.30 7.82
C ALA A 96 8.98 -6.02 8.73
N ILE A 97 8.93 -7.35 8.72
CA ILE A 97 10.02 -8.20 9.19
C ILE A 97 10.60 -8.88 7.95
N PHE A 98 11.86 -8.58 7.60
CA PHE A 98 12.43 -8.94 6.29
C PHE A 98 12.34 -10.43 5.91
N LYS A 99 12.26 -11.34 6.89
CA LYS A 99 12.11 -12.80 6.67
C LYS A 99 10.69 -13.23 6.30
N GLU A 100 9.71 -12.33 6.31
CA GLU A 100 8.29 -12.68 6.11
C GLU A 100 8.03 -13.18 4.69
N LEU A 101 8.64 -12.56 3.67
CA LEU A 101 8.47 -13.02 2.27
C LEU A 101 9.12 -14.38 2.02
N ASP A 102 10.27 -14.66 2.64
CA ASP A 102 10.99 -15.94 2.52
C ASP A 102 10.18 -17.13 3.08
N SER A 103 9.31 -16.87 4.06
CA SER A 103 8.45 -17.90 4.66
C SER A 103 7.37 -18.40 3.69
N TYR A 104 6.98 -17.56 2.72
CA TYR A 104 6.02 -17.90 1.68
C TYR A 104 6.68 -18.57 0.47
N GLN A 105 7.94 -18.25 0.16
CA GLN A 105 8.71 -18.97 -0.88
C GLN A 105 8.88 -20.46 -0.54
N ASN A 106 9.02 -20.79 0.74
CA ASN A 106 9.17 -22.19 1.20
C ASN A 106 7.84 -22.94 1.36
N ARG A 107 6.70 -22.26 1.18
CA ARG A 107 5.36 -22.84 1.36
C ARG A 107 4.58 -22.72 0.05
N ARG A 108 4.68 -23.77 -0.77
CA ARG A 108 3.83 -24.14 -1.93
C ARG A 108 4.40 -23.71 -3.29
N ASP A 109 4.42 -24.66 -4.22
CA ASP A 109 4.82 -24.56 -5.64
C ASP A 109 3.94 -23.59 -6.49
N ASN A 110 3.25 -22.64 -5.85
CA ASN A 110 2.20 -21.83 -6.47
C ASN A 110 2.38 -20.30 -6.39
N THR A 111 3.54 -19.82 -5.96
CA THR A 111 3.84 -18.39 -5.91
C THR A 111 4.45 -17.92 -7.24
N GLU A 112 3.86 -16.90 -7.86
CA GLU A 112 4.39 -16.18 -9.01
C GLU A 112 5.12 -14.92 -8.55
N ILE A 113 6.37 -14.73 -8.98
CA ILE A 113 7.12 -13.49 -8.72
C ILE A 113 6.70 -12.44 -9.74
N VAL A 114 6.30 -11.26 -9.26
CA VAL A 114 5.83 -10.14 -10.06
C VAL A 114 6.54 -8.84 -9.67
N GLN A 115 6.59 -7.87 -10.59
CA GLN A 115 7.24 -6.59 -10.35
C GLN A 115 6.22 -5.50 -9.97
N ILE A 116 6.40 -4.89 -8.80
CA ILE A 116 5.64 -3.73 -8.31
C ILE A 116 6.57 -2.52 -8.23
N ASN A 117 6.60 -1.69 -9.27
CA ASN A 117 7.58 -0.61 -9.42
C ASN A 117 9.02 -1.15 -9.32
N ASN A 118 9.78 -0.79 -8.28
CA ASN A 118 11.13 -1.29 -8.01
C ASN A 118 11.15 -2.37 -6.91
N PHE A 119 9.98 -2.88 -6.50
CA PHE A 119 9.84 -3.89 -5.46
C PHE A 119 9.42 -5.23 -6.08
N GLU A 120 10.02 -6.31 -5.59
CA GLU A 120 9.56 -7.68 -5.87
C GLU A 120 8.28 -7.94 -5.07
N GLY A 121 7.27 -8.48 -5.75
CA GLY A 121 6.03 -8.94 -5.15
C GLY A 121 5.75 -10.40 -5.44
N HIS A 122 5.04 -11.06 -4.54
CA HIS A 122 4.72 -12.48 -4.59
C HIS A 122 3.21 -12.62 -4.74
N PHE A 123 2.77 -13.15 -5.88
CA PHE A 123 1.37 -13.39 -6.19
C PHE A 123 1.02 -14.86 -6.00
N GLU A 124 -0.04 -15.14 -5.25
CA GLU A 124 -0.60 -16.48 -5.04
C GLU A 124 -2.08 -16.46 -5.41
N ALA A 125 -2.44 -17.12 -6.52
CA ALA A 125 -3.84 -17.24 -6.94
C ALA A 125 -4.64 -18.13 -5.99
N TRP A 126 -5.96 -17.92 -5.91
CA TRP A 126 -6.85 -18.80 -5.15
C TRP A 126 -6.76 -20.26 -5.62
N VAL A 127 -6.82 -21.21 -4.68
CA VAL A 127 -6.88 -22.65 -4.97
C VAL A 127 -8.15 -22.95 -5.77
N GLY A 128 -7.99 -23.36 -7.03
CA GLY A 128 -9.09 -23.59 -7.98
C GLY A 128 -9.02 -22.73 -9.25
N GLY A 129 -8.36 -21.57 -9.19
CA GLY A 129 -8.22 -20.66 -10.33
C GLY A 129 -7.16 -21.07 -11.36
N ARG A 130 -6.32 -22.08 -11.07
CA ARG A 130 -5.25 -22.54 -11.97
C ARG A 130 -5.66 -23.61 -12.98
N ASN A 131 -6.72 -24.38 -12.70
CA ASN A 131 -7.09 -25.59 -13.46
C ASN A 131 -8.55 -25.58 -13.98
N GLY A 132 -9.15 -24.40 -14.16
CA GLY A 132 -10.39 -24.23 -14.94
C GLY A 132 -11.66 -24.86 -14.34
N ALA A 133 -11.68 -25.16 -13.04
CA ALA A 133 -12.88 -25.68 -12.37
C ALA A 133 -13.60 -24.64 -11.49
N ASN A 134 -12.92 -23.55 -11.08
CA ASN A 134 -13.51 -22.42 -10.35
C ASN A 134 -12.71 -21.14 -10.64
N ASP A 135 -13.21 -20.31 -11.57
CA ASP A 135 -12.62 -19.03 -12.03
C ASP A 135 -12.76 -17.89 -11.00
N THR A 136 -12.42 -18.13 -9.72
CA THR A 136 -12.38 -17.04 -8.75
C THR A 136 -11.19 -16.12 -9.10
N PRO A 137 -11.41 -14.86 -9.52
CA PRO A 137 -10.31 -13.98 -9.87
C PRO A 137 -9.50 -13.61 -8.62
N GLY A 138 -8.24 -13.25 -8.83
CA GLY A 138 -7.38 -12.70 -7.78
C GLY A 138 -6.69 -13.75 -6.91
N GLY A 139 -6.49 -13.39 -5.65
CA GLY A 139 -5.64 -14.12 -4.72
C GLY A 139 -4.99 -13.17 -3.72
N TYR A 140 -3.77 -13.53 -3.32
CA TYR A 140 -2.91 -12.69 -2.50
C TYR A 140 -1.79 -12.08 -3.34
N LEU A 141 -1.52 -10.80 -3.13
CA LEU A 141 -0.33 -10.12 -3.61
C LEU A 141 0.42 -9.54 -2.41
N ARG A 142 1.65 -10.00 -2.18
CA ARG A 142 2.45 -9.66 -1.00
C ARG A 142 3.77 -9.03 -1.40
N TRP A 143 4.20 -7.96 -0.72
CA TRP A 143 5.51 -7.37 -0.94
C TRP A 143 5.92 -6.51 0.25
N ILE A 144 7.18 -6.07 0.25
CA ILE A 144 7.69 -5.10 1.22
C ILE A 144 8.06 -3.82 0.47
N GLN A 145 7.54 -2.68 0.92
CA GLN A 145 7.81 -1.36 0.36
C GLN A 145 8.07 -0.37 1.50
N LYS A 146 9.22 0.32 1.46
CA LYS A 146 9.60 1.38 2.43
C LYS A 146 9.49 0.94 3.92
N GLY A 147 9.83 -0.32 4.22
CA GLY A 147 9.77 -0.86 5.59
C GLY A 147 8.38 -1.31 6.05
N THR A 148 7.40 -1.33 5.15
CA THR A 148 6.04 -1.81 5.39
C THR A 148 5.81 -3.10 4.62
N TYR A 149 5.38 -4.15 5.32
CA TYR A 149 4.84 -5.35 4.70
C TYR A 149 3.41 -5.03 4.25
N VAL A 150 3.09 -5.40 3.01
CA VAL A 150 1.77 -5.20 2.43
C VAL A 150 1.26 -6.54 1.91
N GLU A 151 0.02 -6.84 2.24
CA GLU A 151 -0.76 -7.92 1.63
C GLU A 151 -2.05 -7.34 1.07
N MET A 152 -2.21 -7.50 -0.24
CA MET A 152 -3.45 -7.21 -0.94
C MET A 152 -4.18 -8.52 -1.19
N GLU A 153 -5.43 -8.59 -0.73
CA GLU A 153 -6.31 -9.73 -0.93
C GLU A 153 -7.52 -9.31 -1.76
N SER A 154 -7.87 -10.10 -2.78
CA SER A 154 -9.10 -9.89 -3.54
C SER A 154 -9.61 -11.19 -4.16
N SER A 155 -10.93 -11.35 -4.19
CA SER A 155 -11.64 -12.36 -4.99
C SER A 155 -12.44 -11.75 -6.14
N ARG A 156 -12.18 -10.46 -6.47
CA ARG A 156 -12.92 -9.68 -7.47
C ARG A 156 -12.04 -8.99 -8.50
N LEU A 157 -10.77 -8.80 -8.17
CA LEU A 157 -9.78 -8.20 -9.05
C LEU A 157 -8.92 -9.30 -9.65
N SER A 158 -8.64 -9.18 -10.95
CA SER A 158 -7.60 -9.97 -11.61
C SER A 158 -6.21 -9.65 -11.02
N LYS A 159 -5.24 -10.54 -11.27
CA LYS A 159 -3.84 -10.32 -10.92
C LYS A 159 -3.34 -8.98 -11.49
N GLU A 160 -3.67 -8.68 -12.73
CA GLU A 160 -3.24 -7.49 -13.45
C GLU A 160 -3.81 -6.20 -12.80
N GLU A 161 -5.08 -6.23 -12.39
CA GLU A 161 -5.72 -5.13 -11.66
C GLU A 161 -5.08 -4.92 -10.28
N MET A 162 -4.82 -6.00 -9.53
CA MET A 162 -4.12 -5.94 -8.24
C MET A 162 -2.73 -5.30 -8.39
N ILE A 163 -1.94 -5.74 -9.37
CA ILE A 163 -0.60 -5.17 -9.65
C ILE A 163 -0.70 -3.69 -10.04
N LYS A 164 -1.70 -3.31 -10.85
CA LYS A 164 -1.92 -1.91 -11.25
C LYS A 164 -2.23 -1.02 -10.05
N ILE A 165 -3.07 -1.48 -9.13
CA ILE A 165 -3.37 -0.76 -7.89
C ILE A 165 -2.12 -0.70 -7.00
N ALA A 166 -1.42 -1.81 -6.82
CA ALA A 166 -0.20 -1.87 -6.00
C ALA A 166 0.87 -0.89 -6.47
N LYS A 167 1.07 -0.75 -7.79
CA LYS A 167 1.99 0.24 -8.39
C LYS A 167 1.60 1.69 -8.10
N SER A 168 0.35 1.96 -7.70
CA SER A 168 -0.14 3.31 -7.39
C SER A 168 0.01 3.72 -5.92
N LEU A 169 0.50 2.83 -5.06
CA LEU A 169 0.66 3.08 -3.62
C LEU A 169 1.78 4.07 -3.34
N LYS A 170 1.56 4.99 -2.40
CA LYS A 170 2.52 6.05 -2.03
C LYS A 170 2.89 6.05 -0.56
#